data_AF-A0A850RTH9-F1
#
_entry.id   AF-A0A850RTH9-F1
#
_cell.length_a   1.000
_cell.length_b   1.000
_cell.length_c   1.000
_cell.angle_alpha   90.00
_cell.angle_beta   90.00
_cell.angle_gamma   90.00
#
_symmetry.space_group_name_H-M   'P 1'
#
loop_
_entity.id
_entity.type
_entity.pdbx_description
1 polymer ?
#
loop_
_entity_poly.entity_id
_entity_poly.type
_entity_poly.pdbx_seq_one_letter_code
_entity_poly.pdbx_strand_id
1 'polypeptide(L)'
;MFRNLLVSIVFFIGPALLMFIARNMVLIGMAWLKHRHKKELEQKIIDITPIHNHRHPNWFVIIVVIISMICAVTVFMELQHSDDVVPQEYVPAYTDDAGNIIPGHWQPKAPATD
;
A
#
# COMPACT_ATOMS: atom_id res chain seq x y z
N MET A 1 13.33 -7.63 27.44
CA MET A 1 14.18 -8.05 26.29
C MET A 1 13.44 -8.98 25.31
N PHE A 2 12.68 -9.97 25.79
CA PHE A 2 11.87 -10.85 24.92
C PHE A 2 10.87 -10.13 23.99
N ARG A 3 10.29 -9.01 24.43
CA ARG A 3 9.34 -8.22 23.62
C ARG A 3 9.97 -7.71 22.32
N ASN A 4 11.21 -7.22 22.37
CA ASN A 4 11.90 -6.70 21.17
C ASN A 4 12.32 -7.83 20.23
N LEU A 5 12.67 -9.00 20.77
CA LEU A 5 13.00 -10.19 19.98
C LEU A 5 11.78 -10.71 19.21
N LEU A 6 10.61 -10.73 19.85
CA LEU A 6 9.35 -11.14 19.23
C LEU A 6 8.92 -10.16 18.11
N VAL A 7 9.02 -8.85 18.37
CA VAL A 7 8.76 -7.82 17.36
C VAL A 7 9.72 -7.97 16.17
N SER A 8 11.02 -8.15 16.41
CA SER A 8 11.99 -8.32 15.32
C SER A 8 11.72 -9.56 14.47
N ILE A 9 11.36 -10.69 15.07
CA ILE A 9 11.02 -11.92 14.33
C ILE A 9 9.76 -11.73 13.50
N VAL A 10 8.73 -11.10 14.06
CA VAL A 10 7.47 -10.87 13.34
C VAL A 10 7.65 -9.88 12.20
N PHE A 11 8.43 -8.81 12.38
CA PHE A 11 8.66 -7.85 11.30
C PHE A 11 9.65 -8.36 10.24
N PHE A 12 10.56 -9.27 10.59
CA PHE A 12 11.49 -9.85 9.63
C PHE A 12 10.86 -11.01 8.84
N ILE A 13 10.16 -11.92 9.52
CA ILE A 13 9.58 -13.13 8.92
C ILE A 13 8.15 -12.88 8.44
N GLY A 14 7.41 -11.99 9.09
CA GLY A 14 6.01 -11.70 8.78
C GLY A 14 5.77 -11.29 7.33
N PRO A 15 6.55 -10.37 6.73
CA PRO A 15 6.40 -10.02 5.33
C PRO A 15 6.62 -11.21 4.38
N ALA A 16 7.63 -12.03 4.66
CA ALA A 16 7.91 -13.24 3.87
C ALA A 16 6.80 -14.28 4.00
N LEU A 17 6.28 -14.48 5.22
CA LEU A 17 5.18 -15.39 5.50
C LEU A 17 3.88 -14.91 4.82
N LEU A 18 3.58 -13.62 4.89
CA LEU A 18 2.42 -13.02 4.23
C LEU A 18 2.51 -13.16 2.71
N MET A 19 3.67 -12.87 2.11
CA MET A 19 3.89 -13.10 0.68
C MET A 19 3.74 -14.56 0.29
N PHE A 20 4.22 -15.49 1.13
CA PHE A 20 4.06 -16.92 0.91
C PHE A 20 2.58 -17.35 0.97
N ILE A 21 1.82 -16.90 1.96
CA ILE A 21 0.39 -17.20 2.09
C ILE A 21 -0.39 -16.60 0.90
N ALA A 22 -0.14 -15.34 0.56
CA ALA A 22 -0.80 -14.67 -0.57
C ALA A 22 -0.54 -15.42 -1.89
N ARG A 23 0.72 -15.81 -2.16
CA ARG A 23 1.07 -16.60 -3.34
C ARG A 23 0.31 -17.92 -3.40
N ASN A 24 0.25 -18.65 -2.28
CA ASN A 24 -0.45 -19.93 -2.24
C ASN A 24 -1.96 -19.76 -2.43
N MET A 25 -2.58 -18.72 -1.84
CA MET A 25 -4.00 -18.41 -2.08
C MET A 25 -4.29 -18.12 -3.56
N VAL A 26 -3.42 -17.36 -4.24
CA VAL A 26 -3.56 -17.09 -5.67
C VAL A 26 -3.47 -18.38 -6.49
N LEU A 27 -2.50 -19.26 -6.19
CA LEU A 27 -2.34 -20.53 -6.90
C LEU A 27 -3.55 -21.45 -6.70
N ILE A 28 -4.08 -21.54 -5.47
CA ILE A 28 -5.29 -22.30 -5.17
C ILE A 28 -6.49 -21.71 -5.93
N GLY A 29 -6.66 -20.39 -5.93
CA GLY A 29 -7.71 -19.70 -6.68
C GLY A 29 -7.63 -19.96 -8.19
N MET A 30 -6.43 -19.88 -8.78
CA MET A 30 -6.22 -20.21 -10.19
C MET A 30 -6.52 -21.67 -10.51
N ALA A 31 -6.10 -22.60 -9.65
CA ALA A 31 -6.40 -24.02 -9.83
C ALA A 31 -7.91 -24.30 -9.75
N TRP A 32 -8.60 -23.65 -8.80
CA TRP A 32 -10.04 -23.75 -8.65
C TRP A 32 -10.80 -23.19 -9.87
N LEU A 33 -10.41 -22.01 -10.37
CA LEU A 33 -10.98 -21.43 -11.59
C LEU A 33 -10.76 -22.32 -12.82
N LYS A 34 -9.55 -22.88 -12.99
CA LYS A 34 -9.27 -23.84 -14.07
C LYS A 34 -10.14 -25.10 -13.95
N HIS A 35 -10.30 -25.63 -12.75
CA HIS A 35 -11.11 -26.83 -12.52
C HIS A 35 -12.60 -26.57 -12.77
N ARG A 36 -13.10 -25.39 -12.36
CA ARG A 36 -14.46 -24.95 -12.64
C ARG A 36 -14.72 -24.81 -14.15
N HIS A 37 -13.82 -24.16 -14.88
CA HIS A 37 -13.97 -24.05 -16.34
C HIS A 37 -13.90 -25.39 -17.06
N LYS A 38 -13.06 -26.33 -16.59
CA LYS A 38 -13.06 -27.70 -17.13
C LYS A 38 -14.40 -28.40 -16.92
N LYS A 39 -15.00 -28.30 -15.73
CA LYS A 39 -16.34 -28.85 -15.46
C LYS A 39 -17.43 -28.20 -16.33
N GLU A 40 -17.37 -26.89 -16.50
CA GLU A 40 -18.28 -26.15 -17.38
C GLU A 40 -18.11 -26.57 -18.86
N LEU A 41 -16.89 -26.89 -19.31
CA LEU A 41 -16.61 -27.42 -20.65
C LEU A 41 -17.07 -28.88 -20.81
N GLU A 42 -16.86 -29.74 -19.81
CA GLU A 42 -17.29 -31.15 -19.82
C GLU A 42 -18.82 -31.29 -19.79
N GLN A 43 -19.53 -30.40 -19.09
CA GLN A 43 -21.01 -30.34 -19.12
C GLN A 43 -21.57 -29.75 -20.42
N LYS A 44 -20.76 -29.09 -21.25
CA LYS A 44 -21.18 -28.40 -22.49
C LYS A 44 -21.02 -29.25 -23.75
N ILE A 45 -20.91 -30.58 -23.63
CA ILE A 45 -20.75 -31.48 -24.77
C ILE A 45 -22.05 -31.64 -25.60
N ILE A 46 -23.19 -31.05 -25.21
CA ILE A 46 -24.38 -30.97 -26.07
C ILE A 46 -25.00 -29.56 -26.01
N ASP A 47 -24.34 -28.58 -26.61
CA ASP A 47 -25.04 -27.36 -27.03
C ASP A 47 -24.34 -26.74 -28.25
N ILE A 48 -24.99 -26.80 -29.42
CA ILE A 48 -24.51 -26.31 -30.72
C ILE A 48 -24.77 -24.80 -30.86
N THR A 49 -24.75 -24.07 -29.74
CA THR A 49 -24.96 -22.62 -29.74
C THR A 49 -23.60 -21.93 -29.82
N PRO A 50 -23.32 -21.09 -30.84
CA PRO A 50 -22.03 -20.42 -30.97
C PRO A 50 -21.82 -19.44 -29.81
N ILE A 51 -20.93 -19.81 -28.91
CA ILE A 51 -20.58 -19.01 -27.74
C ILE A 51 -19.66 -17.90 -28.25
N HIS A 52 -20.16 -16.67 -28.32
CA HIS A 52 -19.32 -15.53 -28.64
C HIS A 52 -18.39 -15.25 -27.47
N ASN A 53 -17.20 -15.82 -27.52
CA ASN A 53 -16.19 -15.70 -26.48
C ASN A 53 -15.53 -14.31 -26.57
N HIS A 54 -16.19 -13.30 -25.99
CA HIS A 54 -15.65 -11.94 -25.90
C HIS A 54 -14.50 -11.94 -24.90
N ARG A 55 -13.30 -12.28 -25.38
CA ARG A 55 -12.08 -12.23 -24.57
C ARG A 55 -11.70 -10.77 -24.37
N HIS A 56 -11.96 -10.24 -23.18
CA HIS A 56 -11.52 -8.89 -22.84
C HIS A 56 -10.00 -8.76 -23.00
N PRO A 57 -9.50 -7.67 -23.60
CA PRO A 57 -8.07 -7.50 -23.81
C PRO A 57 -7.37 -7.24 -22.47
N ASN A 58 -6.59 -8.24 -22.01
CA ASN A 58 -5.81 -8.16 -20.77
C ASN A 58 -4.82 -6.98 -20.73
N TRP A 59 -4.51 -6.38 -21.88
CA TRP A 59 -3.59 -5.24 -21.99
C TRP A 59 -4.08 -4.00 -21.24
N PHE A 60 -5.40 -3.74 -21.24
CA PHE A 60 -5.97 -2.63 -20.48
C PHE A 60 -5.69 -2.78 -18.98
N VAL A 61 -5.90 -3.99 -18.44
CA VAL A 61 -5.63 -4.29 -17.02
C VAL A 61 -4.14 -4.12 -16.70
N ILE A 62 -3.26 -4.60 -17.58
CA ILE A 62 -1.80 -4.44 -17.43
C ILE A 62 -1.41 -2.96 -17.37
N ILE A 63 -1.96 -2.12 -18.26
CA ILE A 63 -1.67 -0.68 -18.26
C ILE A 63 -2.14 -0.03 -16.97
N VAL A 64 -3.37 -0.31 -16.53
CA VAL A 64 -3.91 0.27 -15.29
C VAL A 64 -3.04 -0.10 -14.10
N VAL A 65 -2.60 -1.35 -14.01
CA VAL A 65 -1.69 -1.81 -12.95
C VAL A 65 -0.37 -1.05 -13.01
N ILE A 66 0.25 -0.92 -14.19
CA ILE A 66 1.52 -0.19 -14.35
C ILE A 66 1.36 1.28 -13.93
N ILE A 67 0.34 1.97 -14.41
CA ILE A 67 0.09 3.38 -14.07
C ILE A 67 -0.15 3.55 -12.57
N SER A 68 -0.96 2.67 -11.95
CA SER A 68 -1.21 2.72 -10.51
C SER A 68 0.05 2.50 -9.69
N MET A 69 0.93 1.59 -10.14
CA MET A 69 2.19 1.30 -9.46
C MET A 69 3.17 2.47 -9.58
N ILE A 70 3.28 3.09 -10.76
CA ILE A 70 4.10 4.29 -10.95
C ILE A 70 3.62 5.41 -10.02
N CYS A 71 2.30 5.67 -9.98
CA CYS A 71 1.72 6.70 -9.10
C CYS A 71 2.02 6.44 -7.62
N ALA A 72 1.86 5.20 -7.17
CA ALA A 72 2.16 4.81 -5.79
C ALA A 72 3.64 5.00 -5.46
N VAL A 73 4.55 4.60 -6.36
CA VAL A 73 6.00 4.77 -6.17
C VAL A 73 6.38 6.25 -6.15
N THR A 74 5.84 7.07 -7.04
CA THR A 74 6.15 8.51 -7.06
C THR A 74 5.72 9.21 -5.79
N VAL A 75 4.51 8.92 -5.30
CA VAL A 75 4.02 9.49 -4.03
C VAL A 75 4.87 9.01 -2.86
N PHE A 76 5.25 7.74 -2.86
CA PHE A 76 6.10 7.19 -1.81
C PHE A 76 7.49 7.84 -1.78
N MET A 77 8.12 8.05 -2.94
CA MET A 77 9.41 8.73 -3.03
C MET A 77 9.35 10.20 -2.58
N GLU A 78 8.26 10.90 -2.89
CA GLU A 78 8.03 12.28 -2.44
C GLU A 78 7.87 12.36 -0.92
N LEU A 79 7.11 11.42 -0.34
CA LEU A 79 6.96 11.33 1.12
C LEU A 79 8.28 11.02 1.83
N GLN A 80 9.17 10.24 1.21
CA GLN A 80 10.50 9.98 1.76
C GLN A 80 11.46 11.18 1.61
N HIS A 81 11.28 12.05 0.61
CA HIS A 81 12.08 13.27 0.46
C HIS A 81 11.69 14.38 1.45
N SER A 82 10.65 14.18 2.27
CA SER A 82 10.24 15.15 3.29
C SER A 82 11.16 15.22 4.52
N ASP A 83 12.31 14.53 4.50
CA ASP A 83 13.35 14.65 5.54
C ASP A 83 14.02 16.05 5.58
N ASP A 84 13.82 16.89 4.55
CA ASP A 84 14.28 18.29 4.51
C ASP A 84 13.29 19.30 5.14
N VAL A 85 12.16 18.84 5.71
CA VAL A 85 11.22 19.72 6.39
C VAL A 85 11.78 20.09 7.77
N VAL A 86 12.26 21.33 7.89
CA VAL A 86 12.75 21.90 9.15
C VAL A 86 11.72 21.60 10.25
N PRO A 87 12.09 20.87 11.32
CA PRO A 87 11.14 20.50 12.37
C PRO A 87 10.52 21.77 12.93
N GLN A 88 9.19 21.87 12.87
CA GLN A 88 8.45 23.02 13.38
C GLN A 88 7.89 22.70 14.77
N GLU A 89 7.93 23.69 15.65
CA GLU A 89 7.32 23.65 16.97
C GLU A 89 6.17 24.66 17.04
N TYR A 90 5.04 24.22 17.57
CA TYR A 90 3.89 25.09 17.76
C TYR A 90 4.06 25.89 19.05
N VAL A 91 4.14 27.21 18.92
CA VAL A 91 4.13 28.11 20.07
C VAL A 91 2.67 28.47 20.37
N PRO A 92 2.12 28.08 21.55
CA PRO A 92 0.76 28.43 21.92
C PRO A 92 0.62 29.94 22.11
N ALA A 93 -0.61 30.46 22.03
CA ALA A 93 -0.87 31.87 22.25
C ALA A 93 -0.41 32.29 23.66
N TYR A 94 0.32 33.40 23.74
CA TYR A 94 0.85 33.95 25.00
C TYR A 94 0.71 35.46 25.04
N THR A 95 0.82 36.03 26.24
CA THR A 95 0.84 37.48 26.44
C THR A 95 2.29 37.92 26.61
N ASP A 96 2.73 38.94 25.87
CA ASP A 96 4.08 39.48 25.98
C ASP A 96 4.25 40.37 27.24
N ASP A 97 5.49 40.73 27.54
CA ASP A 97 5.83 41.59 28.69
C ASP A 97 5.25 43.02 28.60
N ALA A 98 4.79 43.43 27.40
CA ALA A 98 4.10 44.69 27.15
C ALA A 98 2.57 44.57 27.24
N GLY A 99 2.03 43.38 27.54
CA GLY A 99 0.61 43.11 27.68
C GLY A 99 -0.14 42.82 26.38
N ASN A 100 0.56 42.62 25.25
CA ASN A 100 -0.07 42.28 23.97
C ASN A 100 -0.29 40.77 23.87
N ILE A 101 -1.43 40.38 23.29
CA ILE A 101 -1.76 38.97 23.04
C ILE A 101 -1.15 38.56 21.69
N ILE A 102 -0.22 37.62 21.73
CA ILE A 102 0.41 37.05 20.55
C ILE A 102 -0.34 35.75 20.18
N PRO A 103 -0.92 35.64 18.97
CA PRO A 103 -1.61 34.43 18.54
C PRO A 103 -0.63 33.27 18.35
N GLY A 104 -1.13 32.05 18.57
CA GLY A 104 -0.31 30.85 18.42
C GLY A 104 0.16 30.67 16.99
N HIS A 105 1.43 30.34 16.81
CA HIS A 105 2.08 30.29 15.50
C HIS A 105 3.15 29.20 15.47
N TRP A 106 3.50 28.78 14.26
CA TRP A 106 4.55 27.80 14.04
C TRP A 106 5.91 28.48 13.95
N GLN A 107 6.90 27.97 14.68
CA GLN A 107 8.28 28.42 14.61
C GLN A 107 9.22 27.25 14.28
N PRO A 108 10.36 27.49 13.61
CA PRO A 108 11.41 26.48 13.45
C PRO A 108 11.92 26.04 14.83
N LYS A 109 11.95 24.74 15.08
CA LYS A 109 12.52 24.16 16.30
C LYS A 109 14.03 24.40 16.30
N ALA A 110 14.53 25.08 17.33
CA ALA A 110 15.96 25.30 17.48
C ALA A 110 16.70 23.96 17.54
N PRO A 111 17.88 23.83 16.89
CA PRO A 111 18.69 22.63 17.00
C PRO A 111 19.08 22.42 18.46
N ALA A 112 18.95 21.20 18.97
CA ALA A 112 19.42 20.85 20.30
C ALA A 112 20.93 21.11 20.36
N THR A 113 21.34 22.15 21.06
CA THR A 113 22.74 22.37 21.44
C THR A 113 23.02 21.46 22.63
N ASP A 114 23.79 20.39 22.40
CA ASP A 114 24.43 19.60 23.46
C ASP A 114 25.53 20.42 24.16
#